data_AF-W7EMZ6-F1
#
_entry.id   AF-W7EMZ6-F1
#
_cell.length_a   1.000
_cell.length_b   1.000
_cell.length_c   1.000
_cell.angle_alpha   90.00
_cell.angle_beta   90.00
_cell.angle_gamma   90.00
#
_symmetry.space_group_name_H-M   'P 1'
#
loop_
_entity.id
_entity.type
_entity.pdbx_description
1 polymer ?
#
loop_
_entity_poly.entity_id
_entity_poly.type
_entity_poly.pdbx_seq_one_letter_code
_entity_poly.pdbx_strand_id
1 'polypeptide(L)'
;MDGDFVAAAAPVMSAIAGLKKPELHDVEGRRKFFSGMAPIEPTAKGVGVEKYTISASDGHQLLICHYKREDTMDQASPAPAIVHFHGGGLITSNAANSIPMIS
;
A
#
# COMPACT_ATOMS: atom_id res chain seq x y z
N MET A 1 23.32 -11.59 0.57
CA MET A 1 22.62 -10.42 0.01
C MET A 1 23.59 -9.74 -0.93
N ASP A 2 23.10 -9.22 -2.05
CA ASP A 2 23.93 -8.52 -3.03
C ASP A 2 24.53 -7.22 -2.44
N GLY A 3 25.73 -6.83 -2.90
CA GLY A 3 26.46 -5.67 -2.36
C GLY A 3 25.84 -4.33 -2.70
N ASP A 4 25.31 -4.20 -3.92
CA ASP A 4 24.63 -2.98 -4.38
C ASP A 4 23.32 -2.77 -3.64
N PHE A 5 22.59 -3.85 -3.36
CA PHE A 5 21.41 -3.81 -2.49
C PHE A 5 21.73 -3.29 -1.09
N VAL A 6 22.82 -3.77 -0.47
CA VAL A 6 23.22 -3.35 0.88
C VAL A 6 23.55 -1.86 0.90
N ALA A 7 24.29 -1.37 -0.10
CA ALA A 7 24.63 0.05 -0.23
C ALA A 7 23.38 0.93 -0.39
N ALA A 8 22.44 0.53 -1.25
CA ALA A 8 21.19 1.26 -1.47
C ALA A 8 20.26 1.24 -0.24
N ALA A 9 20.20 0.12 0.48
CA ALA A 9 19.37 -0.03 1.66
C ALA A 9 19.98 0.57 2.94
N ALA A 10 21.26 0.92 2.95
CA ALA A 10 21.99 1.39 4.14
C ALA A 10 21.31 2.56 4.87
N PRO A 11 20.78 3.61 4.19
CA PRO A 11 20.08 4.70 4.88
C PRO A 11 18.82 4.22 5.61
N VAL A 12 18.04 3.34 4.96
CA VAL A 12 16.82 2.78 5.55
C VAL A 12 17.17 1.87 6.72
N MET A 13 18.16 0.98 6.56
CA MET A 13 18.62 0.09 7.62
C MET A 13 19.16 0.87 8.82
N SER A 14 19.91 1.94 8.60
CA SER A 14 20.39 2.81 9.68
C SER A 14 19.26 3.51 10.41
N ALA A 15 18.22 3.97 9.70
CA ALA A 15 17.07 4.65 10.30
C ALA A 15 16.24 3.72 11.21
N ILE A 16 16.21 2.42 10.91
CA ILE A 16 15.43 1.43 11.68
C ILE A 16 16.25 0.64 12.70
N ALA A 17 17.59 0.78 12.70
CA ALA A 17 18.48 0.00 13.55
C ALA A 17 18.21 0.14 15.06
N GLY A 18 17.67 1.29 15.50
CA GLY A 18 17.32 1.55 16.90
C GLY A 18 15.88 1.21 17.29
N LEU A 19 15.05 0.77 16.33
CA LEU A 19 13.64 0.50 16.61
C LEU A 19 13.48 -0.85 17.32
N LYS A 20 12.79 -0.85 18.45
CA LYS A 20 12.41 -2.10 19.12
C LYS A 20 11.43 -2.85 18.24
N LYS A 21 11.87 -4.01 17.73
CA LYS A 21 11.01 -4.93 16.99
C LYS A 21 9.91 -5.47 17.92
N PRO A 22 8.63 -5.49 17.48
CA PRO A 22 7.57 -6.17 18.22
C PRO A 22 7.90 -7.65 18.44
N GLU A 23 7.51 -8.20 19.59
CA GLU A 23 7.76 -9.59 19.97
C GLU A 23 7.13 -10.58 18.98
N LEU A 24 7.58 -11.83 18.99
CA LEU A 24 6.93 -12.87 18.18
C LEU A 24 5.45 -12.97 18.57
N HIS A 25 4.56 -13.07 17.56
CA HIS A 25 3.09 -13.10 17.73
C HIS A 25 2.41 -11.86 18.30
N ASP A 26 3.15 -10.78 18.62
CA ASP A 26 2.55 -9.48 18.97
C ASP A 26 1.90 -8.79 17.75
N VAL A 27 0.64 -9.14 17.46
CA VAL A 27 -0.12 -8.59 16.33
C VAL A 27 -0.44 -7.11 16.53
N GLU A 28 -0.81 -6.72 17.74
CA GLU A 28 -1.19 -5.34 18.05
C GLU A 28 0.02 -4.40 17.98
N GLY A 29 1.16 -4.82 18.53
CA GLY A 29 2.41 -4.07 18.43
C GLY A 29 2.84 -3.88 16.98
N ARG A 30 2.66 -4.89 16.11
CA ARG A 30 2.91 -4.75 14.66
C ARG A 30 1.94 -3.75 14.01
N ARG A 31 0.64 -3.84 14.29
CA ARG A 31 -0.35 -2.88 13.77
C ARG A 31 0.00 -1.45 14.15
N LYS A 32 0.34 -1.21 15.42
CA LYS A 32 0.74 0.10 15.93
C LYS A 32 2.04 0.61 15.31
N PHE A 33 3.01 -0.30 15.12
CA PHE A 33 4.28 0.04 14.48
C PHE A 33 4.05 0.54 13.05
N PHE A 34 3.25 -0.17 12.25
CA PHE A 34 2.99 0.20 10.86
C PHE A 34 1.94 1.31 10.69
N SER A 35 1.05 1.54 11.66
CA SER A 35 0.07 2.65 11.57
C SER A 35 0.71 4.03 11.62
N GLY A 36 1.92 4.13 12.20
CA GLY A 36 2.67 5.39 12.29
C GLY A 36 3.49 5.71 11.04
N MET A 37 3.57 4.80 10.06
CA MET A 37 4.25 5.09 8.80
C MET A 37 3.38 6.02 7.98
N ALA A 38 3.90 7.20 7.66
CA ALA A 38 3.21 8.17 6.82
C ALA A 38 2.84 7.52 5.48
N PRO A 39 1.67 7.87 4.89
CA PRO A 39 1.36 7.45 3.54
C PRO A 39 2.51 7.84 2.61
N ILE A 40 2.91 6.90 1.76
CA ILE A 40 3.97 7.10 0.77
C ILE A 40 3.41 8.04 -0.30
N GLU A 41 3.66 9.34 -0.12
CA GLU A 41 3.40 10.47 -1.02
C GLU A 41 1.96 10.58 -1.62
N PRO A 42 1.55 11.78 -2.08
CA PRO A 42 0.26 11.92 -2.74
C PRO A 42 0.27 11.13 -4.05
N THR A 43 -0.91 10.67 -4.46
CA THR A 43 -1.17 9.96 -5.72
C THR A 43 -0.26 10.42 -6.86
N ALA A 44 0.41 9.46 -7.53
CA ALA A 44 1.30 9.74 -8.65
C ALA A 44 0.70 10.78 -9.60
N LYS A 45 1.51 11.73 -10.08
CA LYS A 45 1.04 12.82 -10.95
C LYS A 45 0.28 12.26 -12.14
N GLY A 46 -0.93 12.78 -12.39
CA GLY A 46 -1.78 12.32 -13.49
C GLY A 46 -2.54 11.03 -13.21
N VAL A 47 -2.62 10.59 -11.95
CA VAL A 47 -3.48 9.48 -11.52
C VAL A 47 -4.59 10.02 -10.59
N GLY A 48 -5.84 9.81 -10.99
CA GLY A 48 -7.01 10.05 -10.17
C GLY A 48 -7.37 8.82 -9.31
N VAL A 49 -8.02 9.05 -8.17
CA VAL A 49 -8.53 7.99 -7.30
C VAL A 49 -10.03 8.12 -7.11
N GLU A 50 -10.76 7.08 -7.48
CA GLU A 50 -12.18 6.92 -7.17
C GLU A 50 -12.35 5.86 -6.08
N LYS A 51 -13.27 6.09 -5.14
CA LYS A 51 -13.56 5.16 -4.05
C LYS A 51 -14.92 4.53 -4.27
N TYR A 52 -14.96 3.20 -4.25
CA TYR A 52 -16.18 2.42 -4.36
C TYR A 52 -16.37 1.59 -3.10
N THR A 53 -17.61 1.44 -2.67
CA THR A 53 -17.98 0.53 -1.58
C THR A 53 -18.89 -0.54 -2.14
N ILE A 54 -18.53 -1.81 -1.97
CA ILE A 54 -19.33 -2.95 -2.40
C ILE A 54 -19.68 -3.85 -1.22
N SER A 55 -20.79 -4.55 -1.30
CA SER A 55 -21.16 -5.57 -0.32
C SER A 55 -20.54 -6.91 -0.70
N ALA A 56 -19.84 -7.53 0.24
CA ALA A 56 -19.40 -8.92 0.16
C ALA A 56 -20.59 -9.87 0.36
N SER A 57 -20.40 -11.15 0.01
CA SER A 57 -21.42 -12.19 0.14
C SER A 57 -21.91 -12.43 1.56
N ASP A 58 -21.11 -12.03 2.56
CA ASP A 58 -21.42 -12.13 3.98
C ASP A 58 -22.00 -10.82 4.57
N GLY A 59 -22.25 -9.81 3.73
CA GLY A 59 -22.82 -8.52 4.12
C GLY A 59 -21.79 -7.49 4.59
N HIS A 60 -20.49 -7.81 4.67
CA HIS A 60 -19.47 -6.81 4.99
C HIS A 60 -19.23 -5.83 3.83
N GLN A 61 -18.96 -4.57 4.16
CA GLN A 61 -18.68 -3.53 3.18
C GLN A 61 -17.17 -3.48 2.86
N LEU A 62 -16.82 -3.66 1.60
CA LEU A 62 -15.44 -3.58 1.11
C LEU A 62 -15.22 -2.24 0.41
N LEU A 63 -14.22 -1.50 0.87
CA LEU A 63 -13.72 -0.28 0.20
C LEU A 63 -12.72 -0.68 -0.90
N ILE A 64 -12.97 -0.20 -2.12
CA ILE A 64 -12.09 -0.34 -3.27
C ILE A 64 -11.57 1.04 -3.66
N CYS A 65 -10.25 1.20 -3.70
CA CYS A 65 -9.59 2.37 -4.27
C CYS A 65 -9.24 2.08 -5.73
N HIS A 66 -9.90 2.75 -6.67
CA HIS A 66 -9.68 2.60 -8.10
C HIS A 66 -8.79 3.74 -8.60
N TYR A 67 -7.57 3.39 -8.97
CA TYR A 67 -6.59 4.32 -9.53
C TYR A 67 -6.68 4.30 -11.06
N LYS A 68 -6.75 5.49 -11.67
CA LYS A 68 -6.83 5.65 -13.12
C LYS A 68 -5.91 6.77 -13.59
N ARG A 69 -5.23 6.59 -14.71
CA ARG A 69 -4.51 7.70 -15.34
C ARG A 69 -5.49 8.66 -16.00
N GLU A 70 -5.31 9.94 -15.75
CA GLU A 70 -6.15 11.03 -16.27
C GLU A 70 -6.14 11.07 -17.81
N ASP A 71 -5.01 10.75 -18.45
CA ASP A 71 -4.85 10.76 -19.91
C ASP A 71 -5.52 9.58 -20.63
N THR A 72 -6.03 8.60 -19.88
CA THR A 72 -6.77 7.44 -20.42
C THR A 72 -8.27 7.51 -20.18
N MET A 73 -8.76 8.58 -19.54
CA MET A 73 -10.17 8.67 -19.11
C MET A 73 -11.19 8.69 -20.26
N ASP A 74 -10.80 9.13 -21.47
CA ASP A 74 -11.70 9.25 -22.62
C ASP A 74 -11.75 8.00 -23.52
N GLN A 75 -11.09 6.90 -23.16
CA GLN A 75 -11.11 5.70 -24.01
C GLN A 75 -12.43 4.94 -23.87
N ALA A 76 -13.31 5.13 -24.87
CA ALA A 76 -14.57 4.43 -25.05
C ALA A 76 -14.35 2.91 -25.30
N SER A 77 -13.96 2.16 -24.28
CA SER A 77 -13.90 0.69 -24.26
C SER A 77 -13.48 0.18 -22.89
N PRO A 78 -13.76 -1.09 -22.55
CA PRO A 78 -13.20 -1.70 -21.36
C PRO A 78 -11.66 -1.62 -21.41
N ALA A 79 -11.09 -0.88 -20.47
CA ALA A 79 -9.65 -0.78 -20.28
C ALA A 79 -9.14 -1.99 -19.48
N PRO A 80 -7.87 -2.42 -19.68
CA PRO A 80 -7.27 -3.42 -18.82
C PRO A 80 -7.24 -2.94 -17.38
N ALA A 81 -7.53 -3.83 -16.43
CA ALA A 81 -7.56 -3.54 -15.01
C ALA A 81 -6.65 -4.50 -14.23
N ILE A 82 -6.05 -3.99 -13.15
CA ILE A 82 -5.25 -4.77 -12.21
C ILE A 82 -5.99 -4.78 -10.87
N VAL A 83 -6.22 -5.97 -10.33
CA VAL A 83 -6.71 -6.15 -8.96
C VAL A 83 -5.50 -6.33 -8.06
N HIS A 84 -5.27 -5.37 -7.16
CA HIS A 84 -4.15 -5.38 -6.23
C HIS A 84 -4.64 -5.61 -4.80
N PHE A 85 -3.99 -6.56 -4.13
CA PHE A 85 -4.12 -6.78 -2.69
C PHE A 85 -2.80 -6.39 -2.03
N HIS A 86 -2.87 -5.53 -1.01
CA HIS A 86 -1.68 -5.04 -0.34
C HIS A 86 -0.98 -6.14 0.48
N GLY A 87 0.33 -5.95 0.70
CA GLY A 87 1.11 -6.74 1.65
C GLY A 87 0.80 -6.38 3.11
N GLY A 88 1.59 -6.88 4.06
CA GLY A 88 1.37 -6.63 5.51
C GLY A 88 0.92 -7.87 6.30
N GLY A 89 1.11 -9.06 5.73
CA GLY A 89 0.92 -10.33 6.45
C GLY A 89 -0.50 -10.53 6.96
N LEU A 90 -1.50 -9.96 6.27
CA LEU A 90 -2.93 -10.02 6.62
C LEU A 90 -3.29 -9.37 7.98
N ILE A 91 -2.36 -8.66 8.60
CA ILE A 91 -2.59 -8.01 9.91
C ILE A 91 -2.36 -6.51 9.90
N THR A 92 -1.66 -5.97 8.90
CA THR A 92 -1.37 -4.54 8.78
C THR A 92 -1.74 -3.97 7.42
N SER A 93 -1.84 -2.64 7.38
CA SER A 93 -2.12 -1.84 6.18
C SER A 93 -3.54 -1.98 5.64
N ASN A 94 -3.90 -1.10 4.70
CA ASN A 94 -5.20 -1.06 4.02
C ASN A 94 -5.04 -0.38 2.64
N ALA A 95 -6.08 -0.42 1.82
CA ALA A 95 -6.06 0.16 0.47
C ALA A 95 -5.75 1.67 0.42
N ALA A 96 -5.98 2.41 1.50
CA ALA A 96 -5.72 3.86 1.55
C ALA A 96 -4.26 4.20 1.88
N ASN A 97 -3.52 3.32 2.56
CA ASN A 97 -2.11 3.55 2.92
C ASN A 97 -1.13 2.63 2.17
N SER A 98 -1.64 1.73 1.33
CA SER A 98 -0.86 0.81 0.51
C SER A 98 -1.02 1.15 -0.96
N ILE A 99 -0.60 2.36 -1.34
CA ILE A 99 -0.54 2.72 -2.76
C ILE A 99 0.70 2.06 -3.34
N PRO A 100 0.59 1.30 -4.44
CA PRO A 100 1.78 0.87 -5.15
C PRO A 100 2.58 2.11 -5.58
N MET A 101 3.89 2.08 -5.37
CA MET A 101 4.83 2.94 -6.09
C MET A 101 4.75 2.57 -7.57
N ILE A 102 3.73 3.05 -8.27
CA ILE A 102 3.65 2.95 -9.73
C ILE A 102 4.54 4.09 -10.25
N SER A 103 5.84 3.81 -10.34
CA SER A 103 6.81 4.62 -11.07
C SER A 103 6.83 4.24 -12.54
#